data_AF-A0A2E7DKX7-F1
#
_entry.id   AF-A0A2E7DKX7-F1
#
_cell.length_a   1.000
_cell.length_b   1.000
_cell.length_c   1.000
_cell.angle_alpha   90.00
_cell.angle_beta   90.00
_cell.angle_gamma   90.00
#
_symmetry.space_group_name_H-M   'P 1'
#
loop_
_entity.id
_entity.type
_entity.pdbx_description
1 polymer ?
#
loop_
_entity_poly.entity_id
_entity_poly.type
_entity_poly.pdbx_seq_one_letter_code
_entity_poly.pdbx_strand_id
1 'polypeptide(L)'
;MKKVSLDTWIQLVGMCSIVASLLFVGLEMRQSQRIAQAGQQQERTAYFFNLLGSTSESGVDWQSVVMETNSDYGDIFNRAEILRRNIFHAHLFTYENDYFQYSQGLMPQEVWSAKLKALTFFYNQCDMRSLWVSRQQFFPEGYVSIIQSIPDECTEQL
;
A
#
# COMPACT_ATOMS: atom_id res chain seq x y z
N MET A 1 25.69 54.70 17.43
CA MET A 1 24.76 53.59 17.14
C MET A 1 23.53 53.74 18.04
N LYS A 2 22.31 53.81 17.47
CA LYS A 2 21.07 53.87 18.27
C LYS A 2 20.89 52.54 19.00
N LYS A 3 20.72 52.56 20.33
CA LYS A 3 20.35 51.38 21.12
C LYS A 3 18.86 51.10 20.87
N VAL A 4 18.55 49.92 20.35
CA VAL A 4 17.17 49.43 20.24
C VAL A 4 16.61 49.27 21.65
N SER A 5 15.38 49.74 21.89
CA SER A 5 14.76 49.63 23.22
C SER A 5 14.43 48.18 23.55
N LEU A 6 14.44 47.85 24.84
CA LEU A 6 14.10 46.52 25.34
C LEU A 6 12.66 46.12 24.95
N ASP A 7 11.74 47.08 24.90
CA ASP A 7 10.36 46.85 24.46
C ASP A 7 10.28 46.40 22.99
N THR A 8 11.07 46.99 22.09
CA THR A 8 11.13 46.57 20.69
C THR A 8 11.65 45.13 20.57
N TRP A 9 12.60 44.74 21.41
CA TRP A 9 13.08 43.35 21.46
C TRP A 9 12.01 42.38 21.95
N ILE A 10 11.30 42.73 23.03
CA ILE A 10 10.21 41.90 23.56
C ILE A 10 9.11 41.74 22.52
N GLN A 11 8.72 42.83 21.85
CA GLN A 11 7.69 42.79 20.80
C GLN A 11 8.12 41.92 19.62
N LEU A 12 9.37 42.05 19.17
CA LEU A 12 9.90 41.22 18.09
C LEU A 12 9.89 39.73 18.47
N VAL A 13 10.34 39.39 19.68
CA VAL A 13 10.29 38.02 20.19
C VAL A 13 8.85 37.51 20.28
N GLY A 14 7.90 38.33 20.73
CA GLY A 14 6.49 37.97 20.78
C GLY A 14 5.87 37.72 19.40
N MET A 15 6.22 38.52 18.40
CA MET A 15 5.78 38.26 17.03
C MET A 15 6.42 37.00 16.45
N CYS A 16 7.72 36.80 16.70
CA CYS A 16 8.43 35.59 16.28
C CYS A 16 7.86 34.33 16.94
N SER A 17 7.47 34.37 18.21
CA SER A 17 6.89 33.22 18.90
C SER A 17 5.52 32.83 18.34
N ILE A 18 4.68 33.80 17.97
CA ILE A 18 3.41 33.55 17.28
C ILE A 18 3.67 32.86 15.93
N VAL A 19 4.58 33.40 15.11
CA VAL A 19 4.92 32.78 13.82
C VAL A 19 5.45 31.36 14.00
N ALA A 20 6.35 31.13 14.97
CA ALA A 20 6.87 29.80 15.27
C ALA A 20 5.76 28.83 15.67
N SER A 21 4.79 29.26 16.48
CA SER A 21 3.65 28.44 16.89
C SER A 21 2.76 28.05 15.71
N LEU A 22 2.48 28.98 14.78
CA LEU A 22 1.69 28.70 13.58
C LEU A 22 2.40 27.74 12.62
N LEU A 23 3.72 27.86 12.48
CA LEU A 23 4.52 26.91 11.69
C LEU A 23 4.46 25.51 12.30
N PHE A 24 4.60 25.40 13.62
CA PHE A 24 4.48 24.13 14.33
C PHE A 24 3.12 23.46 14.10
N VAL A 25 2.02 24.21 14.28
CA VAL A 25 0.65 23.73 14.01
C VAL A 25 0.48 23.31 12.56
N GLY A 26 1.02 24.08 11.61
CA GLY A 26 0.98 23.73 10.18
C GLY A 26 1.69 22.40 9.87
N LEU A 27 2.82 22.13 10.52
CA LEU A 27 3.55 20.86 10.39
C LEU A 27 2.76 19.70 11.01
N GLU A 28 2.19 19.88 12.20
CA GLU A 28 1.34 18.87 12.85
C GLU A 28 0.10 18.53 12.00
N MET A 29 -0.58 19.53 11.44
CA MET A 29 -1.73 19.29 10.56
C MET A 29 -1.34 18.52 9.29
N ARG A 30 -0.20 18.83 8.68
CA ARG A 30 0.30 18.08 7.52
C ARG A 30 0.59 16.61 7.88
N GLN A 31 1.20 16.36 9.04
CA GLN A 31 1.43 15.00 9.52
C GLN A 31 0.12 14.27 9.80
N SER A 32 -0.84 14.92 10.46
CA SER A 32 -2.16 14.36 10.74
C SER A 32 -2.91 14.00 9.46
N GLN A 33 -2.89 14.88 8.45
CA GLN A 33 -3.49 14.59 7.14
C GLN A 33 -2.85 13.38 6.45
N ARG A 34 -1.52 13.25 6.53
CA ARG A 34 -0.80 12.10 5.97
C ARG A 34 -1.20 10.78 6.65
N ILE A 35 -1.29 10.78 7.98
CA ILE A 35 -1.74 9.62 8.76
C ILE A 35 -3.20 9.28 8.41
N ALA A 36 -4.06 10.29 8.27
CA ALA A 36 -5.45 10.08 7.91
C ALA A 36 -5.61 9.44 6.51
N GLN A 37 -4.84 9.89 5.51
CA GLN A 37 -4.84 9.29 4.17
C GLN A 37 -4.37 7.83 4.20
N ALA A 38 -3.34 7.53 4.98
CA ALA A 38 -2.90 6.16 5.23
C ALA A 38 -3.94 5.29 5.94
N GLY A 39 -4.62 5.84 6.95
CA GLY A 39 -5.75 5.18 7.59
C GLY A 39 -6.86 4.84 6.60
N GLN A 40 -7.23 5.78 5.72
CA GLN A 40 -8.23 5.53 4.67
C GLN A 40 -7.80 4.44 3.68
N GLN A 41 -6.52 4.41 3.28
CA GLN A 41 -5.99 3.36 2.41
C GLN A 41 -6.02 1.99 3.12
N GLN A 42 -5.69 1.93 4.40
CA GLN A 42 -5.81 0.72 5.23
C GLN A 42 -7.26 0.24 5.34
N GLU A 43 -8.20 1.14 5.59
CA GLU A 43 -9.63 0.80 5.65
C GLU A 43 -10.13 0.24 4.31
N ARG A 44 -9.74 0.85 3.19
CA ARG A 44 -10.08 0.35 1.86
C ARG A 44 -9.54 -1.05 1.63
N THR A 45 -8.29 -1.31 2.03
CA THR A 45 -7.70 -2.66 1.98
C THR A 45 -8.49 -3.66 2.85
N ALA A 46 -8.93 -3.26 4.05
CA ALA A 46 -9.74 -4.10 4.92
C ALA A 46 -11.13 -4.43 4.31
N TYR A 47 -11.77 -3.46 3.64
CA TYR A 47 -13.00 -3.73 2.88
C TYR A 47 -12.78 -4.76 1.77
N PHE A 48 -11.65 -4.69 1.04
CA PHE A 48 -11.30 -5.69 0.04
C PHE A 48 -11.05 -7.08 0.65
N PHE A 49 -10.49 -7.17 1.84
CA PHE A 49 -10.35 -8.47 2.53
C PHE A 49 -11.71 -9.06 2.92
N ASN A 50 -12.66 -8.24 3.37
CA ASN A 50 -14.02 -8.71 3.64
C ASN A 50 -14.70 -9.22 2.35
N LEU A 51 -14.53 -8.50 1.23
CA LEU A 51 -15.03 -8.95 -0.06
C LEU A 51 -14.39 -10.28 -0.48
N LEU A 52 -13.06 -10.40 -0.42
CA LEU A 52 -12.34 -11.64 -0.76
C LEU A 52 -12.72 -12.80 0.16
N GLY A 53 -12.98 -12.52 1.44
CA GLY A 53 -13.50 -13.50 2.39
C GLY A 53 -14.85 -14.05 1.94
N SER A 54 -15.82 -13.16 1.64
CA SER A 54 -17.16 -13.59 1.24
C SER A 54 -17.18 -14.30 -0.11
N THR A 55 -16.35 -13.87 -1.07
CA THR A 55 -16.20 -14.59 -2.36
C THR A 55 -15.61 -15.96 -2.14
N SER A 56 -14.58 -16.10 -1.29
CA SER A 56 -13.97 -17.38 -0.96
C SER A 56 -14.95 -18.34 -0.28
N GLU A 57 -15.74 -17.85 0.69
CA GLU A 57 -16.79 -18.63 1.35
C GLU A 57 -17.85 -19.14 0.35
N SER A 58 -18.22 -18.29 -0.60
CA SER A 58 -19.17 -18.60 -1.66
C SER A 58 -18.59 -19.49 -2.76
N GLY A 59 -17.29 -19.80 -2.73
CA GLY A 59 -16.61 -20.56 -3.78
C GLY A 59 -16.48 -19.79 -5.09
N VAL A 60 -16.42 -18.46 -5.02
CA VAL A 60 -16.29 -17.57 -6.17
C VAL A 60 -14.83 -17.15 -6.37
N ASP A 61 -14.30 -17.38 -7.58
CA ASP A 61 -12.97 -16.88 -7.97
C ASP A 61 -13.03 -15.39 -8.29
N TRP A 62 -12.36 -14.58 -7.47
CA TRP A 62 -12.38 -13.12 -7.62
C TRP A 62 -11.72 -12.69 -8.92
N GLN A 63 -10.61 -13.33 -9.31
CA GLN A 63 -9.92 -13.03 -10.56
C GLN A 63 -10.84 -13.22 -11.76
N SER A 64 -11.48 -14.40 -11.88
CA SER A 64 -12.34 -14.68 -13.03
C SER A 64 -13.52 -13.72 -13.12
N VAL A 65 -14.22 -13.47 -12.01
CA VAL A 65 -15.40 -12.59 -12.03
C VAL A 65 -15.03 -11.12 -12.23
N VAL A 66 -14.01 -10.62 -11.55
CA VAL A 66 -13.73 -9.17 -11.46
C VAL A 66 -12.72 -8.70 -12.50
N MET A 67 -11.64 -9.46 -12.70
CA MET A 67 -10.55 -9.04 -13.58
C MET A 67 -10.76 -9.55 -15.00
N GLU A 68 -11.23 -10.78 -15.16
CA GLU A 68 -11.47 -11.40 -16.47
C GLU A 68 -12.91 -11.18 -16.97
N THR A 69 -13.80 -10.66 -16.11
CA THR A 69 -15.23 -10.45 -16.42
C THR A 69 -15.90 -11.74 -16.92
N ASN A 70 -15.47 -12.88 -16.38
CA ASN A 70 -16.01 -14.20 -16.70
C ASN A 70 -16.70 -14.80 -15.47
N SER A 71 -18.02 -14.86 -15.51
CA SER A 71 -18.83 -15.53 -14.49
C SER A 71 -19.05 -17.03 -14.78
N ASP A 72 -18.67 -17.49 -15.98
CA ASP A 72 -18.84 -18.87 -16.45
C ASP A 72 -17.48 -19.59 -16.48
N TYR A 73 -16.88 -19.76 -15.29
CA TYR A 73 -15.60 -20.44 -15.07
C TYR A 73 -15.77 -21.77 -14.30
N GLY A 74 -17.02 -22.23 -14.17
CA GLY A 74 -17.48 -23.21 -13.17
C GLY A 74 -16.74 -24.54 -13.14
N ASP A 75 -16.03 -24.90 -14.22
CA ASP A 75 -15.29 -26.16 -14.35
C ASP A 75 -13.76 -25.97 -14.46
N ILE A 76 -13.25 -24.74 -14.43
CA ILE A 76 -11.81 -24.45 -14.61
C ILE A 76 -11.05 -24.65 -13.29
N PHE A 77 -11.64 -24.26 -12.16
CA PHE A 77 -11.00 -24.27 -10.86
C PHE A 77 -11.85 -25.00 -9.82
N ASN A 78 -11.21 -25.87 -9.04
CA ASN A 78 -11.82 -26.46 -7.86
C ASN A 78 -11.80 -25.49 -6.66
N ARG A 79 -12.56 -25.80 -5.61
CA ARG A 79 -12.69 -24.92 -4.43
C ARG A 79 -11.37 -24.58 -3.73
N ALA A 80 -10.40 -25.51 -3.72
CA ALA A 80 -9.10 -25.26 -3.11
C ALA A 80 -8.26 -24.29 -3.96
N GLU A 81 -8.34 -24.40 -5.28
CA GLU A 81 -7.68 -23.49 -6.22
C GLU A 81 -8.27 -22.08 -6.12
N ILE A 82 -9.60 -21.96 -6.10
CA ILE A 82 -10.31 -20.69 -5.90
C ILE A 82 -9.86 -20.01 -4.60
N LEU A 83 -9.83 -20.78 -3.50
CA LEU A 83 -9.38 -20.25 -2.22
C LEU A 83 -7.93 -19.76 -2.29
N ARG A 84 -7.03 -20.54 -2.91
CA ARG A 84 -5.62 -20.18 -3.06
C ARG A 84 -5.45 -18.89 -3.88
N ARG A 85 -6.18 -18.76 -4.99
CA ARG A 85 -6.16 -17.57 -5.86
C ARG A 85 -6.68 -16.33 -5.12
N ASN A 86 -7.79 -16.44 -4.39
CA ASN A 86 -8.32 -15.34 -3.58
C ASN A 86 -7.37 -14.93 -2.45
N ILE A 87 -6.74 -15.89 -1.76
CA ILE A 87 -5.70 -15.61 -0.76
C ILE A 87 -4.51 -14.89 -1.41
N PHE A 88 -4.12 -15.29 -2.62
CA PHE A 88 -3.05 -14.60 -3.34
C PHE A 88 -3.43 -13.14 -3.61
N HIS A 89 -4.66 -12.85 -4.05
CA HIS A 89 -5.14 -11.46 -4.18
C HIS A 89 -5.08 -10.67 -2.87
N ALA A 90 -5.38 -11.30 -1.73
CA ALA A 90 -5.26 -10.63 -0.43
C ALA A 90 -3.80 -10.20 -0.16
N HIS A 91 -2.82 -11.04 -0.52
CA HIS A 91 -1.40 -10.67 -0.44
C HIS A 91 -1.06 -9.52 -1.38
N LEU A 92 -1.57 -9.54 -2.62
CA LEU A 92 -1.38 -8.45 -3.57
C LEU A 92 -1.92 -7.10 -3.03
N PHE A 93 -3.10 -7.09 -2.41
CA PHE A 93 -3.64 -5.89 -1.74
C PHE A 93 -2.82 -5.48 -0.50
N THR A 94 -2.29 -6.46 0.23
CA THR A 94 -1.44 -6.21 1.40
C THR A 94 -0.17 -5.49 0.99
N TYR A 95 0.54 -5.98 -0.02
CA TYR A 95 1.84 -5.40 -0.40
C TYR A 95 1.71 -4.07 -1.13
N GLU A 96 0.61 -3.85 -1.86
CA GLU A 96 0.26 -2.52 -2.39
C GLU A 96 0.02 -1.52 -1.25
N ASN A 97 -0.69 -1.92 -0.20
CA ASN A 97 -0.89 -1.08 0.99
C ASN A 97 0.43 -0.84 1.75
N ASP A 98 1.23 -1.88 1.97
CA ASP A 98 2.53 -1.78 2.63
C ASP A 98 3.46 -0.80 1.87
N TYR A 99 3.48 -0.86 0.53
CA TYR A 99 4.19 0.11 -0.29
C TYR A 99 3.67 1.53 -0.10
N PHE A 100 2.35 1.72 -0.10
CA PHE A 100 1.75 3.03 0.14
C PHE A 100 2.20 3.59 1.49
N GLN A 101 2.08 2.81 2.57
CA GLN A 101 2.50 3.19 3.92
C GLN A 101 3.99 3.57 3.98
N TYR A 102 4.85 2.78 3.32
CA TYR A 102 6.28 3.06 3.23
C TYR A 102 6.58 4.35 2.44
N SER A 103 5.93 4.55 1.28
CA SER A 103 6.06 5.80 0.50
C SER A 103 5.59 7.03 1.29
N GLN A 104 4.65 6.82 2.21
CA GLN A 104 4.19 7.82 3.17
C GLN A 104 5.09 7.92 4.42
N GLY A 105 6.27 7.28 4.45
CA GLY A 105 7.17 7.36 5.61
C GLY A 105 6.54 6.93 6.93
N LEU A 106 5.44 6.15 6.86
CA LEU A 106 4.70 5.62 8.00
C LEU A 106 5.10 4.17 8.30
N MET A 107 6.06 3.63 7.56
CA MET A 107 6.64 2.30 7.79
C MET A 107 8.15 2.42 7.99
N PRO A 108 8.70 1.92 9.12
CA PRO A 108 10.14 1.86 9.33
C PRO A 108 10.85 1.04 8.24
N GLN A 109 12.07 1.44 7.89
CA GLN A 109 12.87 0.77 6.84
C GLN A 109 13.06 -0.73 7.11
N GLU A 110 13.28 -1.11 8.37
CA GLU A 110 13.46 -2.50 8.77
C GLU A 110 12.21 -3.36 8.52
N VAL A 111 11.03 -2.79 8.79
CA VAL A 111 9.74 -3.44 8.51
C VAL A 111 9.54 -3.59 7.01
N TRP A 112 9.77 -2.51 6.26
CA TRP A 112 9.67 -2.54 4.80
C TRP A 112 10.61 -3.57 4.17
N SER A 113 11.86 -3.64 4.65
CA SER A 113 12.85 -4.61 4.17
C SER A 113 12.41 -6.06 4.44
N ALA A 114 11.74 -6.32 5.57
CA ALA A 114 11.16 -7.64 5.83
C ALA A 114 9.97 -7.94 4.91
N LYS A 115 9.11 -6.95 4.63
CA LYS A 115 7.99 -7.09 3.68
C LYS A 115 8.46 -7.38 2.26
N LEU A 116 9.55 -6.76 1.81
CA LEU A 116 10.15 -7.05 0.51
C LEU A 116 10.58 -8.52 0.37
N LYS A 117 11.15 -9.12 1.42
CA LYS A 117 11.48 -10.56 1.40
C LYS A 117 10.24 -11.44 1.22
N ALA A 118 9.15 -11.09 1.90
CA ALA A 118 7.89 -11.81 1.75
C ALA A 118 7.30 -11.59 0.35
N LEU A 119 7.32 -10.35 -0.16
CA LEU A 119 6.90 -10.03 -1.53
C LEU A 119 7.69 -10.84 -2.56
N THR A 120 9.02 -10.97 -2.43
CA THR A 120 9.84 -11.84 -3.29
C THR A 120 9.36 -13.28 -3.26
N PHE A 121 9.08 -13.84 -2.08
CA PHE A 121 8.54 -15.20 -1.96
C PHE A 121 7.20 -15.37 -2.69
N PHE A 122 6.28 -14.41 -2.57
CA PHE A 122 4.98 -14.48 -3.26
C PHE A 122 5.10 -14.23 -4.77
N TYR A 123 5.98 -13.31 -5.18
CA TYR A 123 6.24 -12.99 -6.58
C TYR A 123 6.76 -14.22 -7.36
N ASN A 124 7.60 -15.03 -6.72
CA ASN A 124 8.16 -16.26 -7.27
C ASN A 124 7.23 -17.50 -7.11
N GLN A 125 5.96 -17.33 -6.71
CA GLN A 125 4.95 -18.39 -6.87
C GLN A 125 4.47 -18.42 -8.33
N CYS A 126 5.20 -19.15 -9.17
CA CYS A 126 5.08 -19.09 -10.62
C CYS A 126 3.69 -19.47 -11.17
N ASP A 127 2.99 -20.36 -10.50
CA ASP A 127 1.62 -20.73 -10.87
C ASP A 127 0.58 -19.62 -10.62
N MET A 128 0.94 -18.59 -9.84
CA MET A 128 0.11 -17.41 -9.55
C MET A 128 0.55 -16.17 -10.36
N ARG A 129 1.53 -16.31 -11.25
CA ARG A 129 2.12 -15.19 -12.01
C ARG A 129 1.09 -14.46 -12.86
N SER A 130 0.12 -15.18 -13.43
CA SER A 130 -0.96 -14.59 -14.23
C SER A 130 -1.81 -13.58 -13.44
N LEU A 131 -2.06 -13.86 -12.15
CA LEU A 131 -2.78 -12.94 -11.25
C LEU A 131 -1.99 -11.66 -10.97
N TRP A 132 -0.67 -11.78 -10.93
CA TRP A 132 0.22 -10.63 -10.82
C TRP A 132 0.15 -9.76 -12.08
N VAL A 133 0.35 -10.40 -13.24
CA VAL A 133 0.38 -9.74 -14.56
C VAL A 133 -0.94 -9.03 -14.86
N SER A 134 -2.08 -9.62 -14.50
CA SER A 134 -3.39 -8.99 -14.67
C SER A 134 -3.53 -7.72 -13.82
N ARG A 135 -2.95 -7.71 -12.62
CA ARG A 135 -3.13 -6.64 -11.64
C ARG A 135 -2.08 -5.53 -11.72
N GLN A 136 -0.88 -5.81 -12.25
CA GLN A 136 0.22 -4.85 -12.27
C GLN A 136 -0.10 -3.51 -12.94
N GLN A 137 -1.01 -3.53 -13.94
CA GLN A 137 -1.46 -2.32 -14.65
C GLN A 137 -2.24 -1.34 -13.75
N PHE A 138 -2.74 -1.80 -12.60
CA PHE A 138 -3.48 -0.99 -11.63
C PHE A 138 -2.63 -0.54 -10.45
N PHE A 139 -1.37 -0.96 -10.39
CA PHE A 139 -0.45 -0.58 -9.31
C PHE A 139 0.22 0.77 -9.58
N PRO A 140 0.62 1.51 -8.52
CA PRO A 140 1.45 2.69 -8.67
C PRO A 140 2.79 2.36 -9.36
N GLU A 141 3.26 3.23 -10.25
CA GLU A 141 4.51 3.01 -11.02
C GLU A 141 5.73 2.74 -10.14
N GLY A 142 5.85 3.45 -9.01
CA GLY A 142 6.95 3.23 -8.07
C GLY A 142 6.89 1.85 -7.39
N TYR A 143 5.69 1.28 -7.21
CA TYR A 143 5.55 -0.08 -6.72
C TYR A 143 5.97 -1.07 -7.82
N VAL A 144 5.44 -0.92 -9.03
CA VAL A 144 5.82 -1.75 -10.19
C VAL A 144 7.34 -1.79 -10.40
N SER A 145 8.02 -0.64 -10.28
CA SER A 145 9.48 -0.56 -10.39
C SER A 145 10.21 -1.41 -9.33
N ILE A 146 9.70 -1.45 -8.09
CA ILE A 146 10.26 -2.30 -7.03
C ILE A 146 10.08 -3.77 -7.38
N ILE A 147 8.89 -4.15 -7.86
CA ILE A 147 8.62 -5.53 -8.26
C ILE A 147 9.51 -5.96 -9.42
N GLN A 148 9.70 -5.12 -10.43
CA GLN A 148 10.58 -5.41 -11.57
C GLN A 148 12.05 -5.59 -11.17
N SER A 149 12.44 -5.12 -9.99
CA SER A 149 13.79 -5.34 -9.44
C SER A 149 13.94 -6.68 -8.72
N ILE A 150 12.84 -7.40 -8.47
CA ILE A 150 12.86 -8.71 -7.83
C ILE A 150 13.42 -9.74 -8.83
N PRO A 151 14.39 -10.58 -8.44
CA PRO A 151 14.85 -11.68 -9.29
C PRO A 151 13.70 -12.61 -9.66
N ASP A 152 13.47 -12.78 -10.96
CA ASP A 152 12.43 -13.68 -11.48
C ASP A 152 12.96 -15.11 -11.53
N GLU A 153 12.47 -15.95 -10.62
CA GLU A 153 12.81 -17.38 -10.54
C GLU A 153 11.86 -18.25 -11.37
N CYS A 154 10.83 -17.66 -11.96
CA CYS A 154 9.90 -18.34 -12.84
C CYS A 154 10.52 -18.46 -14.23
N THR A 155 11.48 -19.38 -14.36
CA THR A 155 11.92 -19.87 -15.67
C THR A 155 10.71 -20.33 -16.46
N GLU A 156 10.58 -19.90 -17.72
CA GLU A 156 9.72 -20.56 -18.70
C GLU A 156 10.03 -22.06 -18.63
N GLN A 157 9.15 -22.81 -17.96
CA GLN A 157 9.14 -24.25 -18.06
C GLN A 157 8.65 -24.54 -19.48
N LEU A 158 9.60 -24.55 -20.41
CA LEU A 158 9.46 -25.10 -21.77
C LEU A 158 9.01 -26.57 -21.71
#